data_AF-A0A832MKP1-F1
#
_entry.id   AF-A0A832MKP1-F1
#
_cell.length_a   1.000
_cell.length_b   1.000
_cell.length_c   1.000
_cell.angle_alpha   90.00
_cell.angle_beta   90.00
_cell.angle_gamma   90.00
#
_symmetry.space_group_name_H-M   'P 1'
#
loop_
_entity.id
_entity.type
_entity.pdbx_description
1 polymer ?
#
loop_
_entity_poly.entity_id
_entity_poly.type
_entity_poly.pdbx_seq_one_letter_code
_entity_poly.pdbx_strand_id
1 'polypeptide(L)'
;MERSAVLVLAVLAAGLLAVVSAPRPTVVGADGRRAVVASAAVLDPGGRARAVRARFAVEPRPAAGDVRFTWSGLAGRGRAEIFDESGARRWAGAVDASTGDFAWVPRDRSGRALPPGLYLARVTAGERTLTARFRLR
;
A
#
# COMPACT_ATOMS: atom_id res chain seq x y z
N MET A 1 -16.82 20.25 -60.23
CA MET A 1 -16.08 19.01 -60.55
C MET A 1 -14.96 18.87 -59.52
N GLU A 2 -15.24 18.32 -58.33
CA GLU A 2 -15.36 16.90 -57.99
C GLU A 2 -14.04 16.08 -58.08
N ARG A 3 -13.56 15.66 -56.88
CA ARG A 3 -12.99 14.34 -56.45
C ARG A 3 -11.70 14.51 -55.61
N SER A 4 -11.80 14.40 -54.27
CA SER A 4 -11.59 13.18 -53.44
C SER A 4 -10.10 12.80 -53.30
N ALA A 5 -9.42 13.04 -52.18
CA ALA A 5 -9.47 12.37 -50.86
C ALA A 5 -8.32 11.34 -50.69
N VAL A 6 -7.37 11.59 -49.77
CA VAL A 6 -6.87 10.57 -48.82
C VAL A 6 -6.58 11.26 -47.49
N LEU A 7 -7.21 10.70 -46.47
CA LEU A 7 -7.24 11.03 -45.07
C LEU A 7 -6.17 10.19 -44.35
N VAL A 8 -5.26 10.79 -43.58
CA VAL A 8 -4.57 10.06 -42.49
C VAL A 8 -4.68 10.90 -41.23
N LEU A 9 -5.67 10.53 -40.44
CA LEU A 9 -6.05 11.13 -39.17
C LEU A 9 -5.16 10.51 -38.07
N ALA A 10 -4.13 11.22 -37.62
CA ALA A 10 -3.38 10.83 -36.42
C ALA A 10 -4.08 11.45 -35.19
N VAL A 11 -5.06 10.74 -34.63
CA VAL A 11 -5.69 11.13 -33.36
C VAL A 11 -4.78 10.69 -32.22
N LEU A 12 -4.03 11.64 -31.66
CA LEU A 12 -3.42 11.52 -30.33
C LEU A 12 -4.55 11.47 -29.29
N ALA A 13 -5.00 10.27 -28.94
CA ALA A 13 -5.92 10.05 -27.84
C ALA A 13 -5.15 10.21 -26.52
N ALA A 14 -5.21 11.41 -25.94
CA ALA A 14 -4.89 11.65 -24.54
C ALA A 14 -5.88 10.83 -23.68
N GLY A 15 -5.47 9.64 -23.26
CA GLY A 15 -6.21 8.79 -22.35
C GLY A 15 -6.24 9.39 -20.95
N LEU A 16 -7.24 10.22 -20.68
CA LEU A 16 -7.56 10.72 -19.36
C LEU A 16 -7.94 9.54 -18.45
N LEU A 17 -7.01 9.14 -17.56
CA LEU A 17 -7.28 8.20 -16.47
C LEU A 17 -8.26 8.83 -15.48
N ALA A 18 -9.56 8.62 -15.70
CA ALA A 18 -10.57 8.98 -14.71
C ALA A 18 -10.52 7.97 -13.54
N VAL A 19 -9.79 8.32 -12.48
CA VAL A 19 -9.92 7.64 -11.19
C VAL A 19 -11.25 8.10 -10.58
N VAL A 20 -12.31 7.29 -10.76
CA VAL A 20 -13.55 7.48 -10.01
C VAL A 20 -13.29 7.03 -8.57
N SER A 21 -13.06 8.00 -7.68
CA SER A 21 -12.97 7.78 -6.24
C SER A 21 -14.37 7.53 -5.70
N ALA A 22 -14.74 6.25 -5.51
CA ALA A 22 -15.93 5.90 -4.74
C ALA A 22 -15.59 5.84 -3.24
N PRO A 23 -16.46 6.33 -2.34
CA PRO A 23 -16.26 6.23 -0.90
C PRO A 23 -16.14 4.76 -0.47
N ARG A 24 -15.13 4.47 0.36
CA ARG A 24 -14.74 3.11 0.77
C ARG A 24 -15.82 2.45 1.63
N PRO A 25 -16.30 1.23 1.31
CA PRO A 25 -17.06 0.44 2.26
C PRO A 25 -16.13 -0.01 3.41
N THR A 26 -16.46 0.40 4.62
CA THR A 26 -15.85 -0.16 5.83
C THR A 26 -16.47 -1.53 6.07
N VAL A 27 -15.77 -2.61 5.73
CA VAL A 27 -16.21 -3.95 6.12
C VAL A 27 -15.72 -4.22 7.55
N VAL A 28 -16.66 -4.21 8.49
CA VAL A 28 -16.45 -4.70 9.86
C VAL A 28 -16.56 -6.23 9.81
N GLY A 29 -15.45 -6.93 10.01
CA GLY A 29 -15.46 -8.38 10.17
C GLY A 29 -16.20 -8.79 11.44
N ALA A 30 -16.98 -9.87 11.38
CA ALA A 30 -17.81 -10.38 12.48
C ALA A 30 -17.01 -10.86 13.71
N ASP A 31 -15.68 -10.91 13.65
CA ASP A 31 -14.77 -11.34 14.74
C ASP A 31 -14.10 -10.17 15.49
N GLY A 32 -14.51 -8.93 15.23
CA GLY A 32 -13.93 -7.74 15.87
C GLY A 32 -12.54 -7.35 15.35
N ARG A 33 -11.99 -8.04 14.34
CA ARG A 33 -10.71 -7.67 13.71
C ARG A 33 -10.92 -6.65 12.59
N ARG A 34 -10.43 -5.42 12.80
CA ARG A 34 -10.39 -4.39 11.75
C ARG A 34 -9.18 -4.59 10.83
N ALA A 35 -9.41 -5.18 9.66
CA ALA A 35 -8.49 -5.09 8.51
C ALA A 35 -9.07 -4.10 7.49
N VAL A 36 -8.33 -3.05 7.16
CA VAL A 36 -8.70 -2.19 6.03
C VAL A 36 -8.22 -2.88 4.76
N VAL A 37 -9.14 -3.55 4.07
CA VAL A 37 -8.90 -4.05 2.71
C VAL A 37 -9.19 -2.90 1.74
N ALA A 38 -8.15 -2.17 1.35
CA ALA A 38 -8.26 -1.24 0.22
C ALA A 38 -8.28 -2.05 -1.08
N SER A 39 -9.46 -2.43 -1.54
CA SER A 39 -9.62 -3.01 -2.88
C SER A 39 -9.53 -1.88 -3.90
N ALA A 40 -8.46 -1.88 -4.70
CA ALA A 40 -8.34 -0.96 -5.83
C ALA A 40 -8.25 -1.79 -7.12
N ALA A 41 -9.24 -1.61 -7.99
CA ALA A 41 -9.31 -2.28 -9.29
C ALA A 41 -8.28 -1.66 -10.24
N VAL A 42 -7.55 -2.50 -10.96
CA VAL A 42 -6.79 -2.09 -12.15
C VAL A 42 -7.62 -2.53 -13.35
N LEU A 43 -7.90 -1.58 -14.26
CA LEU A 43 -8.56 -1.87 -15.53
C LEU A 43 -7.51 -2.39 -16.52
N ASP A 44 -7.69 -3.63 -16.97
CA ASP A 44 -6.96 -4.21 -18.10
C ASP A 44 -7.51 -3.61 -19.41
N PRO A 45 -6.74 -3.50 -20.52
CA PRO A 45 -7.24 -2.98 -21.80
C PRO A 45 -8.42 -3.78 -22.38
N GLY A 46 -8.69 -4.98 -21.87
CA GLY A 46 -9.87 -5.81 -22.19
C GLY A 46 -11.12 -5.56 -21.31
N GLY A 47 -11.14 -4.50 -20.49
CA GLY A 47 -12.33 -4.10 -19.72
C GLY A 47 -12.68 -4.98 -18.51
N ARG A 48 -11.87 -6.00 -18.20
CA ARG A 48 -12.04 -6.81 -16.99
C ARG A 48 -11.24 -6.19 -15.85
N ALA A 49 -11.93 -5.54 -14.91
CA ALA A 49 -11.34 -5.09 -13.67
C ALA A 49 -10.82 -6.31 -12.88
N ARG A 50 -9.51 -6.52 -12.84
CA ARG A 50 -8.91 -7.54 -11.97
C ARG A 50 -8.66 -6.89 -10.61
N ALA A 51 -9.49 -7.24 -9.64
CA ALA A 51 -9.26 -6.85 -8.25
C ALA A 51 -7.97 -7.51 -7.75
N VAL A 52 -6.87 -6.76 -7.71
CA VAL A 52 -5.65 -7.21 -7.04
C VAL A 52 -5.89 -7.01 -5.55
N ARG A 53 -6.10 -8.12 -4.82
CA ARG A 53 -6.17 -8.08 -3.36
C ARG A 53 -4.79 -7.71 -2.83
N ALA A 54 -4.66 -6.48 -2.34
CA ALA A 54 -3.46 -6.07 -1.65
C ALA A 54 -3.33 -6.84 -0.32
N ARG A 55 -2.12 -7.28 0.00
CA ARG A 55 -1.79 -7.96 1.26
C ARG A 55 -0.69 -7.21 1.97
N PHE A 56 -0.69 -7.23 3.30
CA PHE A 56 0.39 -6.70 4.11
C PHE A 56 0.62 -7.60 5.33
N ALA A 57 1.81 -8.17 5.41
CA ALA A 57 2.23 -9.10 6.44
C ALA A 57 3.45 -8.57 7.19
N VAL A 58 3.64 -9.10 8.40
CA VAL A 58 4.71 -8.70 9.33
C VAL A 58 5.20 -9.97 9.98
N GLU A 59 6.51 -10.19 10.03
CA GLU A 59 7.13 -11.38 10.62
C GLU A 59 8.40 -11.01 11.39
N PRO A 60 8.77 -11.73 12.46
CA PRO A 60 7.97 -12.79 13.09
C PRO A 60 6.78 -12.23 13.88
N ARG A 61 5.82 -13.11 14.23
CA ARG A 61 4.66 -12.77 15.07
C ARG A 61 4.56 -13.71 16.27
N PRO A 62 4.81 -13.26 17.51
CA PRO A 62 5.28 -11.92 17.89
C PRO A 62 6.73 -11.65 17.46
N ALA A 63 7.10 -10.36 17.35
CA ALA A 63 8.43 -9.95 16.97
C ALA A 63 9.35 -9.85 18.20
N ALA A 64 10.56 -10.42 18.13
CA ALA A 64 11.55 -10.45 19.21
C ALA A 64 12.93 -9.91 18.76
N GLY A 65 12.98 -9.18 17.64
CA GLY A 65 14.20 -8.72 16.99
C GLY A 65 13.88 -8.03 15.68
N ASP A 66 14.65 -8.30 14.64
CA ASP A 66 14.42 -7.79 13.29
C ASP A 66 13.03 -8.15 12.80
N VAL A 67 12.31 -7.16 12.30
CA VAL A 67 10.95 -7.29 11.80
C VAL A 67 10.96 -7.13 10.30
N ARG A 68 10.48 -8.15 9.59
CA ARG A 68 10.26 -8.13 8.15
C ARG A 68 8.82 -7.79 7.83
N PHE A 69 8.66 -6.89 6.89
CA PHE A 69 7.38 -6.42 6.37
C PHE A 69 7.29 -6.85 4.91
N THR A 70 6.19 -7.47 4.51
CA THR A 70 5.97 -7.89 3.12
C THR A 70 4.59 -7.47 2.63
N TRP A 71 4.48 -7.00 1.40
CA TRP A 71 3.22 -6.57 0.81
C TRP A 71 3.09 -6.93 -0.66
N SER A 72 1.86 -6.84 -1.15
CA SER A 72 1.54 -6.93 -2.57
C SER A 72 0.45 -5.92 -2.94
N GLY A 73 0.35 -5.59 -4.22
CA GLY A 73 -0.68 -4.67 -4.74
C GLY A 73 -0.35 -3.19 -4.55
N LEU A 74 0.91 -2.85 -4.25
CA LEU A 74 1.48 -1.50 -4.33
C LEU A 74 2.57 -1.48 -5.41
N ALA A 75 2.86 -0.31 -5.95
CA ALA A 75 3.92 -0.10 -6.93
C ALA A 75 4.42 1.35 -6.88
N GLY A 76 5.64 1.58 -7.38
CA GLY A 76 6.26 2.90 -7.44
C GLY A 76 6.90 3.35 -6.13
N ARG A 77 7.30 4.62 -6.06
CA ARG A 77 7.92 5.19 -4.85
C ARG A 77 6.89 5.29 -3.73
N GLY A 78 7.28 4.84 -2.54
CA GLY A 78 6.43 4.83 -1.37
C GLY A 78 7.15 5.25 -0.09
N ARG A 79 6.39 5.23 0.99
CA ARG A 79 6.85 5.52 2.35
C ARG A 79 6.36 4.45 3.30
N ALA A 80 7.27 3.89 4.07
CA ALA A 80 6.96 3.02 5.19
C ALA A 80 7.11 3.78 6.52
N GLU A 81 6.20 3.54 7.46
CA GLU A 81 6.16 4.19 8.76
C GLU A 81 5.74 3.21 9.84
N ILE A 82 6.29 3.39 11.04
CA ILE A 82 5.97 2.58 12.21
C ILE A 82 5.61 3.51 13.37
N PHE A 83 4.50 3.18 14.01
CA PHE A 83 3.90 3.92 15.12
C PHE A 83 3.74 3.00 16.32
N ASP A 84 3.86 3.56 17.52
CA ASP A 84 3.46 2.87 18.74
C ASP A 84 1.94 2.98 18.99
N GLU A 85 1.47 2.41 20.10
CA GLU A 85 0.06 2.42 20.49
C GLU A 85 -0.53 3.81 20.79
N SER A 86 0.31 4.79 21.12
CA SER A 86 -0.10 6.19 21.29
C SER A 86 -0.27 6.92 19.95
N GLY A 87 0.15 6.30 18.85
CA GLY A 87 0.21 6.92 17.53
C GLY A 87 1.50 7.71 17.28
N ALA A 88 2.46 7.69 18.20
CA ALA A 88 3.73 8.37 18.01
C ALA A 88 4.59 7.60 16.99
N ARG A 89 5.12 8.32 16.00
CA ARG A 89 5.93 7.73 14.94
C ARG A 89 7.33 7.40 15.45
N ARG A 90 7.65 6.11 15.49
CA ARG A 90 8.96 5.59 15.93
C ARG A 90 9.96 5.45 14.79
N TRP A 91 9.48 5.17 13.59
CA TRP A 91 10.34 5.05 12.42
C TRP A 91 9.63 5.48 11.12
N ALA A 92 10.41 5.93 10.15
CA ALA A 92 9.95 6.15 8.79
C ALA A 92 11.10 5.96 7.78
N GLY A 93 10.78 5.43 6.61
CA GLY A 93 11.73 5.26 5.52
C GLY A 93 11.05 5.40 4.15
N ALA A 94 11.82 5.88 3.17
CA ALA A 94 11.43 5.72 1.77
C ALA A 94 11.56 4.25 1.39
N VAL A 95 10.61 3.74 0.60
CA VAL A 95 10.63 2.37 0.09
C VAL A 95 10.29 2.40 -1.39
N ASP A 96 10.84 1.46 -2.14
CA ASP A 96 10.27 1.10 -3.43
C ASP A 96 9.11 0.15 -3.16
N ALA A 97 7.87 0.62 -3.36
CA ALA A 97 6.69 -0.18 -3.08
C ALA A 97 6.52 -1.36 -4.07
N SER A 98 7.31 -1.41 -5.14
CA SER A 98 7.30 -2.53 -6.09
C SER A 98 8.10 -3.75 -5.61
N THR A 99 9.07 -3.60 -4.70
CA THR A 99 9.84 -4.74 -4.16
C THR A 99 8.97 -5.66 -3.32
N GLY A 100 7.98 -5.09 -2.64
CA GLY A 100 7.06 -5.84 -1.80
C GLY A 100 7.63 -6.20 -0.44
N ASP A 101 8.78 -5.65 -0.02
CA ASP A 101 9.33 -5.90 1.31
C ASP A 101 10.29 -4.81 1.85
N PHE A 102 10.39 -4.76 3.19
CA PHE A 102 11.47 -4.07 3.91
C PHE A 102 11.73 -4.73 5.27
N ALA A 103 12.91 -4.51 5.84
CA ALA A 103 13.27 -4.94 7.18
C ALA A 103 13.49 -3.75 8.11
N TRP A 104 13.16 -3.93 9.39
CA TRP A 104 13.32 -2.89 10.41
C TRP A 104 13.79 -3.49 11.72
N VAL A 105 14.78 -2.82 12.33
CA VAL A 105 15.26 -3.13 13.67
C VAL A 105 14.58 -2.18 14.66
N PRO A 106 13.87 -2.68 15.69
CA PRO A 106 13.07 -1.86 16.60
C PRO A 106 13.94 -1.10 17.60
N ARG A 107 14.63 -0.06 17.12
CA ARG A 107 15.48 0.82 17.92
C ARG A 107 15.08 2.29 17.79
N ASP A 108 15.23 3.05 18.87
CA ASP A 108 15.09 4.50 18.86
C ASP A 108 16.30 5.19 18.19
N ARG A 109 16.28 6.53 18.10
CA ARG A 109 17.37 7.30 17.50
C ARG A 109 18.70 7.21 18.25
N SER A 110 18.67 6.82 19.53
CA SER A 110 19.86 6.58 20.34
C SER A 110 20.36 5.13 20.24
N GLY A 111 19.72 4.29 19.42
CA GLY A 111 20.06 2.89 19.26
C GLY A 111 19.51 1.98 20.36
N ARG A 112 18.71 2.49 21.30
CA ARG A 112 18.09 1.65 22.35
C ARG A 112 16.92 0.87 21.78
N ALA A 113 16.71 -0.34 22.27
CA ALA A 113 15.55 -1.15 21.91
C ALA A 113 14.26 -0.41 22.27
N LEU A 114 13.27 -0.49 21.39
CA LEU A 114 11.94 0.03 21.67
C LEU A 114 11.21 -0.85 22.69
N PRO A 115 10.31 -0.28 23.51
CA PRO A 115 9.57 -1.05 24.51
C PRO A 115 8.71 -2.16 23.89
N PRO A 116 8.52 -3.28 24.59
CA PRO A 116 7.53 -4.27 24.19
C PRO A 116 6.13 -3.64 24.19
N GLY A 117 5.29 -4.03 23.23
CA GLY A 117 3.99 -3.37 23.07
C GLY A 117 3.34 -3.59 21.71
N LEU A 118 2.18 -2.96 21.51
CA LEU A 118 1.48 -2.95 20.24
C LEU A 118 2.03 -1.85 19.33
N TYR A 119 2.26 -2.19 18.07
CA TYR A 119 2.74 -1.28 17.04
C TYR A 119 1.87 -1.37 15.79
N LEU A 120 1.85 -0.27 15.03
CA LEU A 120 1.21 -0.16 13.73
C LEU A 120 2.28 0.13 12.68
N ALA A 121 2.28 -0.64 11.60
CA ALA A 121 3.02 -0.34 10.39
C ALA A 121 2.08 0.19 9.31
N ARG A 122 2.56 1.16 8.53
CA ARG A 122 1.88 1.75 7.39
C ARG A 122 2.83 1.81 6.20
N VAL A 123 2.36 1.39 5.03
CA VAL A 123 3.03 1.63 3.74
C VAL A 123 2.09 2.42 2.84
N THR A 124 2.58 3.52 2.29
CA THR A 124 1.81 4.40 1.39
C THR A 124 2.56 4.54 0.07
N ALA A 125 1.85 4.38 -1.05
CA ALA A 125 2.36 4.57 -2.40
C ALA A 125 1.24 5.09 -3.32
N GLY A 126 1.42 6.29 -3.87
CA GLY A 126 0.33 7.03 -4.51
C GLY A 126 -0.89 7.16 -3.57
N GLU A 127 -2.07 6.86 -4.08
CA GLU A 127 -3.35 6.90 -3.33
C GLU A 127 -3.63 5.64 -2.49
N ARG A 128 -2.72 4.66 -2.49
CA ARG A 128 -2.90 3.39 -1.78
C ARG A 128 -2.15 3.41 -0.47
N THR A 129 -2.80 2.87 0.56
CA THR A 129 -2.23 2.70 1.89
C THR A 129 -2.54 1.30 2.39
N LEU A 130 -1.52 0.62 2.91
CA LEU A 130 -1.65 -0.65 3.61
C LEU A 130 -1.23 -0.47 5.07
N THR A 131 -1.93 -1.16 5.97
CA THR A 131 -1.64 -1.09 7.41
C THR A 131 -1.64 -2.48 8.03
N ALA A 132 -0.73 -2.72 8.97
CA ALA A 132 -0.67 -3.94 9.74
C ALA A 132 -0.38 -3.64 11.21
N ARG A 133 -0.95 -4.43 12.12
CA ARG A 133 -0.64 -4.38 13.55
C ARG A 133 0.28 -5.55 13.89
N PHE A 134 1.22 -5.33 14.80
CA PHE A 134 2.12 -6.36 15.30
C PHE A 134 2.52 -6.05 16.75
N ARG A 135 3.07 -7.05 17.44
CA ARG A 135 3.49 -6.93 18.84
C ARG A 135 4.99 -7.17 18.95
N LEU A 136 5.70 -6.25 19.60
CA LEU A 136 7.09 -6.43 20.03
C LEU A 136 7.12 -7.11 21.41
N ARG A 137 8.09 -8.00 21.61
CA ARG A 137 8.40 -8.69 22.87
C ARG A 137 9.67 -8.18 23.50
#